data_AF-A0A1Y5Y8R5-F1
#
_entry.id   AF-A0A1Y5Y8R5-F1
#
_cell.length_a   1.000
_cell.length_b   1.000
_cell.length_c   1.000
_cell.angle_alpha   90.00
_cell.angle_beta   90.00
_cell.angle_gamma   90.00
#
_symmetry.space_group_name_H-M   'P 1'
#
loop_
_entity.id
_entity.type
_entity.pdbx_description
1 polymer ?
#
loop_
_entity_poly.entity_id
_entity_poly.type
_entity_poly.pdbx_seq_one_letter_code
_entity_poly.pdbx_strand_id
1 'polypeptide(L)'
;MQTTAATDAPDSAVLPTRRSASARRDPAPAGPTVTPPSGDAEAGTLAEAAMTAALGKIRGRVERVTGLLVATPDGLVLYSDTRGIEEGSVEDHSVAAMAAAAIGLATQFTGQAKVGAPRAAMFEGVSGYVGVFPVEGSFLLVVFGEPDITMGLFTVAARQALSLFQQAILRLRVHTVRAVRRAYFEQPASTDAGHVQDHSPGLVREE
;
A
#
# COMPACT_ATOMS: atom_id res chain seq x y z
N MET A 1 -38.68 26.09 60.96
CA MET A 1 -38.22 24.71 61.22
C MET A 1 -37.42 24.27 60.00
N GLN A 2 -36.11 24.02 60.20
CA GLN A 2 -35.15 23.32 59.32
C GLN A 2 -34.81 23.99 57.95
N THR A 3 -33.58 24.38 57.59
CA THR A 3 -32.20 23.81 57.67
C THR A 3 -31.77 23.14 56.36
N THR A 4 -30.66 23.66 55.79
CA THR A 4 -29.68 23.04 54.85
C THR A 4 -30.16 22.71 53.41
N ALA A 5 -29.36 22.71 52.36
CA ALA A 5 -27.90 22.76 52.20
C ALA A 5 -27.56 23.42 50.86
N ALA A 6 -26.50 24.23 50.85
CA ALA A 6 -25.74 24.52 49.65
C ALA A 6 -25.16 23.20 49.11
N THR A 7 -25.45 22.86 47.86
CA THR A 7 -24.80 21.76 47.16
C THR A 7 -23.85 22.36 46.13
N ASP A 8 -22.59 22.15 46.45
CA ASP A 8 -21.38 22.48 45.73
C ASP A 8 -21.37 21.80 44.36
N ALA A 9 -20.92 22.53 43.34
CA ALA A 9 -20.76 22.02 41.98
C ALA A 9 -19.53 21.09 41.93
N PRO A 10 -19.57 19.97 41.19
CA PRO A 10 -18.38 19.13 41.06
C PRO A 10 -17.31 19.83 40.22
N ASP A 11 -16.17 20.06 40.87
CA ASP A 11 -14.89 20.49 40.34
C ASP A 11 -14.48 19.63 39.14
N SER A 12 -14.31 20.27 37.99
CA SER A 12 -13.88 19.63 36.75
C SER A 12 -12.43 19.19 36.89
N ALA A 13 -12.22 17.91 37.22
CA ALA A 13 -10.91 17.28 37.26
C ALA A 13 -10.24 17.36 35.87
N VAL A 14 -9.39 18.37 35.70
CA VAL A 14 -8.52 18.56 34.54
C VAL A 14 -7.52 17.40 34.51
N LEU A 15 -7.62 16.56 33.49
CA LEU A 15 -6.70 15.46 33.21
C LEU A 15 -5.26 16.01 33.05
N PRO A 16 -4.24 15.40 33.67
CA PRO A 16 -2.87 15.81 33.44
C PRO A 16 -2.46 15.45 32.00
N THR A 17 -2.15 16.46 31.20
CA THR A 17 -1.55 16.28 29.87
C THR A 17 -0.12 15.82 30.05
N ARG A 18 0.15 14.54 29.74
CA ARG A 18 1.50 13.99 29.70
C ARG A 18 2.27 14.68 28.57
N ARG A 19 3.08 15.69 28.93
CA ARG A 19 4.02 16.36 28.02
C ARG A 19 5.10 15.34 27.64
N SER A 20 4.94 14.70 26.48
CA SER A 20 5.99 13.88 25.88
C SER A 20 7.18 14.77 25.56
N ALA A 21 8.20 14.74 26.40
CA ALA A 21 9.50 15.33 26.11
C ALA A 21 10.10 14.55 24.94
N SER A 22 10.00 15.12 23.75
CA SER A 22 10.76 14.72 22.57
C SER A 22 12.24 14.98 22.88
N ALA A 23 12.96 13.92 23.27
CA ALA A 23 14.41 13.93 23.28
C ALA A 23 14.89 14.37 21.89
N ARG A 24 15.58 15.52 21.83
CA ARG A 24 16.36 15.92 20.65
C ARG A 24 17.33 14.78 20.37
N ARG A 25 17.08 14.01 19.31
CA ARG A 25 18.12 13.16 18.70
C ARG A 25 18.97 14.09 17.86
N ASP A 26 20.27 14.05 18.10
CA ASP A 26 21.26 14.60 17.17
C ASP A 26 21.05 13.96 15.79
N PRO A 27 21.13 14.72 14.69
CA PRO A 27 21.06 14.14 13.36
C PRO A 27 22.23 13.18 13.18
N ALA A 28 21.91 11.91 12.93
CA ALA A 28 22.90 10.93 12.51
C ALA A 28 23.65 11.45 11.27
N PRO A 29 24.96 11.19 11.13
CA PRO A 29 25.69 11.58 9.94
C PRO A 29 24.98 11.03 8.72
N ALA A 30 24.76 11.88 7.72
CA ALA A 30 24.13 11.50 6.46
C ALA A 30 24.86 10.27 5.92
N GLY A 31 24.20 9.11 5.97
CA GLY A 31 24.64 7.94 5.24
C GLY A 31 24.76 8.29 3.76
N PRO A 32 25.55 7.53 2.98
CA PRO A 32 25.73 7.81 1.57
C PRO A 32 24.36 7.95 0.92
N THR A 33 24.10 9.11 0.31
CA THR A 33 22.92 9.35 -0.52
C THR A 33 22.94 8.30 -1.61
N VAL A 34 22.15 7.24 -1.43
CA VAL A 34 21.90 6.26 -2.49
C VAL A 34 21.03 6.99 -3.50
N THR A 35 21.66 7.63 -4.48
CA THR A 35 20.98 8.04 -5.69
C THR A 35 20.47 6.76 -6.34
N PRO A 36 19.14 6.56 -6.46
CA PRO A 36 18.62 5.37 -7.13
C PRO A 36 19.18 5.31 -8.55
N PRO A 37 19.73 4.18 -9.00
CA PRO A 37 20.18 4.04 -10.38
C PRO A 37 19.00 4.34 -11.32
N SER A 38 19.26 5.04 -12.42
CA SER A 38 18.27 5.40 -13.44
C SER A 38 17.53 4.20 -14.07
N GLY A 39 17.95 2.96 -13.78
CA GLY A 39 17.25 1.73 -14.14
C GLY A 39 16.04 1.39 -13.26
N ASP A 40 15.85 2.04 -12.12
CA ASP A 40 14.70 1.81 -11.23
C ASP A 40 13.39 2.34 -11.83
N ALA A 41 13.46 3.42 -12.62
CA ALA A 41 12.32 3.96 -13.33
C ALA A 41 11.83 2.98 -14.42
N GLU A 42 12.72 2.49 -15.28
CA GLU A 42 12.38 1.49 -16.31
C GLU A 42 11.92 0.17 -15.72
N ALA A 43 12.53 -0.28 -14.62
CA ALA A 43 12.09 -1.47 -13.90
C ALA A 43 10.68 -1.30 -13.29
N GLY A 44 10.38 -0.09 -12.78
CA GLY A 44 9.05 0.29 -12.30
C GLY A 44 8.00 0.24 -13.40
N THR A 45 8.29 0.84 -14.57
CA THR A 45 7.36 0.84 -15.72
C THR A 45 7.13 -0.56 -16.28
N LEU A 46 8.18 -1.41 -16.32
CA LEU A 46 8.06 -2.80 -16.74
C LEU A 46 7.19 -3.60 -15.76
N ALA A 47 7.37 -3.39 -14.45
CA ALA A 47 6.58 -4.04 -13.41
C ALA A 47 5.10 -3.61 -13.48
N GLU A 48 4.85 -2.32 -13.73
CA GLU A 48 3.51 -1.79 -13.95
C GLU A 48 2.85 -2.44 -15.18
N ALA A 49 3.52 -2.43 -16.33
CA ALA A 49 3.02 -3.06 -17.55
C ALA A 49 2.74 -4.56 -17.35
N ALA A 50 3.63 -5.26 -16.65
CA ALA A 50 3.47 -6.67 -16.34
C ALA A 50 2.27 -6.95 -15.41
N MET A 51 2.04 -6.09 -14.42
CA MET A 51 0.89 -6.21 -13.53
C MET A 51 -0.42 -5.91 -14.26
N THR A 52 -0.50 -4.83 -15.03
CA THR A 52 -1.68 -4.49 -15.84
C THR A 52 -2.01 -5.62 -16.83
N ALA A 53 -1.01 -6.21 -17.47
CA ALA A 53 -1.20 -7.39 -18.32
C ALA A 53 -1.68 -8.63 -17.53
N ALA A 54 -1.22 -8.79 -16.29
CA ALA A 54 -1.71 -9.86 -15.41
C ALA A 54 -3.17 -9.65 -15.04
N LEU A 55 -3.60 -8.42 -14.71
CA LEU A 55 -5.01 -8.10 -14.45
C LEU A 55 -5.88 -8.44 -15.67
N GLY A 56 -5.45 -8.06 -16.87
CA GLY A 56 -6.12 -8.43 -18.12
C GLY A 56 -6.30 -9.94 -18.31
N LYS A 57 -5.27 -10.72 -17.98
CA LYS A 57 -5.35 -12.19 -18.01
C LYS A 57 -6.29 -12.76 -16.95
N ILE A 58 -6.34 -12.15 -15.76
CA ILE A 58 -7.25 -12.57 -14.69
C ILE A 58 -8.69 -12.30 -15.12
N ARG A 59 -9.00 -11.08 -15.60
CA ARG A 59 -10.32 -10.72 -16.11
C ARG A 59 -10.78 -11.69 -17.22
N GLY A 60 -9.91 -11.99 -18.18
CA GLY A 60 -10.24 -12.94 -19.26
C GLY A 60 -10.38 -14.41 -18.83
N ARG A 61 -9.95 -14.77 -17.61
CA ARG A 61 -9.98 -16.15 -17.10
C ARG A 61 -11.11 -16.39 -16.09
N VAL A 62 -11.58 -15.36 -15.41
CA VAL A 62 -12.63 -15.45 -14.40
C VAL A 62 -13.92 -14.96 -15.01
N GLU A 63 -14.84 -15.89 -15.28
CA GLU A 63 -16.18 -15.56 -15.76
C GLU A 63 -16.83 -14.55 -14.80
N ARG A 64 -17.65 -13.64 -15.34
CA ARG A 64 -18.47 -12.68 -14.59
C ARG A 64 -17.71 -11.55 -13.90
N VAL A 65 -16.38 -11.52 -14.03
CA VAL A 65 -15.55 -10.38 -13.62
C VAL A 65 -15.40 -9.43 -14.80
N THR A 66 -15.87 -8.20 -14.64
CA THR A 66 -15.87 -7.17 -15.68
C THR A 66 -14.68 -6.22 -15.57
N GLY A 67 -14.07 -6.14 -14.39
CA GLY A 67 -12.91 -5.30 -14.18
C GLY A 67 -12.16 -5.61 -12.89
N LEU A 68 -10.93 -5.11 -12.83
CA LEU A 68 -10.06 -5.19 -11.67
C LEU A 68 -9.38 -3.83 -11.46
N LEU A 69 -9.27 -3.41 -10.21
CA LEU A 69 -8.53 -2.22 -9.81
C LEU A 69 -7.72 -2.55 -8.57
N VAL A 70 -6.46 -2.14 -8.56
CA VAL A 70 -5.56 -2.31 -7.42
C VAL A 70 -5.24 -0.93 -6.89
N ALA A 71 -5.47 -0.75 -5.59
CA ALA A 71 -5.22 0.49 -4.90
C ALA A 71 -4.35 0.25 -3.66
N THR A 72 -3.77 1.32 -3.14
CA THR A 72 -3.16 1.35 -1.82
C THR A 72 -4.25 1.44 -0.72
N PRO A 73 -3.91 1.12 0.54
CA PRO A 73 -4.84 1.26 1.67
C PRO A 73 -5.30 2.70 1.95
N ASP A 74 -4.59 3.72 1.44
CA ASP A 74 -4.96 5.14 1.50
C ASP A 74 -5.75 5.62 0.26
N GLY A 75 -6.04 4.73 -0.70
CA GLY A 75 -6.95 5.01 -1.81
C GLY A 75 -6.29 5.58 -3.07
N LEU A 76 -4.98 5.36 -3.25
CA LEU A 76 -4.26 5.70 -4.47
C LEU A 76 -4.32 4.53 -5.46
N VAL A 77 -4.57 4.82 -6.74
CA VAL A 77 -4.58 3.82 -7.81
C VAL A 77 -3.15 3.37 -8.10
N LEU A 78 -2.94 2.05 -8.16
CA LEU A 78 -1.68 1.46 -8.58
C LEU A 78 -1.79 0.85 -9.97
N TYR A 79 -2.83 0.06 -10.22
CA TYR A 79 -3.03 -0.66 -11.48
C TYR A 79 -4.52 -0.80 -11.77
N SER A 80 -4.95 -0.68 -13.02
CA SER A 80 -6.35 -0.92 -13.39
C SER A 80 -6.50 -1.67 -14.72
N ASP A 81 -7.51 -2.54 -14.75
CA ASP A 81 -8.08 -3.11 -15.96
C ASP A 81 -9.62 -3.08 -15.82
N THR A 82 -10.19 -1.90 -16.07
CA THR A 82 -11.63 -1.63 -16.03
C THR A 82 -12.28 -1.61 -17.42
N ARG A 83 -11.55 -2.04 -18.45
CA ARG A 83 -11.97 -2.04 -19.87
C ARG A 83 -13.18 -2.92 -20.19
N GLY A 84 -13.64 -3.77 -19.27
CA GLY A 84 -14.86 -4.57 -19.44
C GLY A 84 -16.11 -3.87 -18.90
N ILE A 85 -15.95 -2.64 -18.43
CA ILE A 85 -17.01 -1.75 -17.99
C ILE A 85 -17.15 -0.68 -19.09
N GLU A 86 -18.35 -0.11 -19.24
CA GLU A 86 -18.61 0.94 -20.23
C GLU A 86 -17.53 2.04 -20.18
N GLU A 87 -17.02 2.41 -21.35
CA GLU A 87 -15.86 3.27 -21.49
C GLU A 87 -16.16 4.66 -20.91
N GLY A 88 -15.41 5.06 -19.87
CA GLY A 88 -15.61 6.33 -19.16
C GLY A 88 -16.57 6.28 -17.96
N SER A 89 -17.20 5.14 -17.67
CA SER A 89 -18.15 5.02 -16.55
C SER A 89 -17.50 4.78 -15.19
N VAL A 90 -16.21 4.42 -15.14
CA VAL A 90 -15.48 4.19 -13.90
C VAL A 90 -14.44 5.26 -13.68
N GLU A 91 -14.60 6.01 -12.60
CA GLU A 91 -13.58 6.90 -12.08
C GLU A 91 -12.65 6.15 -11.13
N ASP A 92 -11.57 5.55 -11.65
CA ASP A 92 -10.66 4.67 -10.90
C ASP A 92 -10.16 5.30 -9.58
N HIS A 93 -9.86 6.60 -9.58
CA HIS A 93 -9.44 7.35 -8.39
C HIS A 93 -10.54 7.43 -7.33
N SER A 94 -11.77 7.75 -7.75
CA SER A 94 -12.94 7.81 -6.86
C SER A 94 -13.20 6.41 -6.28
N VAL A 95 -13.14 5.36 -7.10
CA VAL A 95 -13.33 3.98 -6.62
C VAL A 95 -12.23 3.54 -5.66
N ALA A 96 -10.97 3.88 -5.91
CA ALA A 96 -9.86 3.57 -5.01
C ALA A 96 -10.04 4.24 -3.63
N ALA A 97 -10.42 5.52 -3.60
CA ALA A 97 -10.72 6.23 -2.35
C ALA A 97 -11.91 5.59 -1.61
N MET A 98 -12.98 5.25 -2.33
CA MET A 98 -14.14 4.57 -1.74
C MET A 98 -13.79 3.16 -1.22
N ALA A 99 -12.93 2.42 -1.91
CA ALA A 99 -12.45 1.12 -1.48
C ALA A 99 -11.66 1.21 -0.16
N ALA A 100 -10.77 2.21 -0.05
CA ALA A 100 -10.05 2.49 1.19
C ALA A 100 -11.01 2.84 2.34
N ALA A 101 -11.97 3.73 2.09
CA ALA A 101 -12.99 4.08 3.07
C ALA A 101 -13.83 2.87 3.50
N ALA A 102 -14.26 2.03 2.55
CA ALA A 102 -15.04 0.82 2.82
C ALA A 102 -14.29 -0.16 3.74
N ILE A 103 -13.01 -0.41 3.49
CA ILE A 103 -12.20 -1.29 4.34
C ILE A 103 -11.89 -0.65 5.69
N GLY A 104 -11.69 0.66 5.75
CA GLY A 104 -11.56 1.41 7.00
C GLY A 104 -12.79 1.25 7.90
N LEU A 105 -13.98 1.47 7.34
CA LEU A 105 -15.26 1.27 8.03
C LEU A 105 -15.47 -0.19 8.42
N ALA A 106 -15.19 -1.13 7.51
CA ALA A 106 -15.30 -2.55 7.81
C ALA A 106 -14.36 -2.96 8.96
N THR A 107 -13.15 -2.39 9.04
CA THR A 107 -12.20 -2.63 10.13
C THR A 107 -12.75 -2.14 11.46
N GLN A 108 -13.28 -0.91 11.49
CA GLN A 108 -13.90 -0.37 12.70
C GLN A 108 -15.11 -1.21 13.13
N PHE A 109 -16.00 -1.53 12.20
CA PHE A 109 -17.24 -2.24 12.47
C PHE A 109 -16.98 -3.67 12.95
N THR A 110 -16.13 -4.42 12.26
CA THR A 110 -15.77 -5.80 12.64
C THR A 110 -15.01 -5.85 13.96
N GLY A 111 -14.21 -4.82 14.27
CA GLY A 111 -13.60 -4.62 15.58
C GLY A 111 -14.64 -4.44 16.69
N GLN A 112 -15.65 -3.59 16.49
CA GLN A 112 -16.75 -3.41 17.45
C GLN A 112 -17.60 -4.67 17.60
N ALA A 113 -17.86 -5.38 16.50
CA ALA A 113 -18.60 -6.64 16.51
C ALA A 113 -17.78 -7.82 17.06
N LYS A 114 -16.49 -7.65 17.35
CA LYS A 114 -15.57 -8.69 17.84
C LYS A 114 -15.46 -9.92 16.94
N VAL A 115 -15.54 -9.73 15.63
CA VAL A 115 -15.44 -10.81 14.62
C VAL A 115 -14.10 -10.87 13.89
N GLY A 116 -13.12 -10.09 14.36
CA GLY A 116 -11.76 -10.04 13.80
C GLY A 116 -11.64 -9.04 12.65
N ALA A 117 -10.58 -9.17 11.84
CA ALA A 117 -10.32 -8.28 10.72
C ALA A 117 -11.26 -8.53 9.52
N PRO A 118 -11.64 -7.49 8.76
CA PRO A 118 -12.50 -7.66 7.61
C PRO A 118 -11.76 -8.43 6.51
N ARG A 119 -12.43 -9.44 5.95
CA ARG A 119 -11.88 -10.22 4.82
C ARG A 119 -12.24 -9.64 3.46
N ALA A 120 -13.31 -8.85 3.41
CA ALA A 120 -13.75 -8.12 2.23
C ALA A 120 -14.82 -7.07 2.65
N ALA A 121 -15.07 -6.11 1.77
CA ALA A 121 -16.32 -5.35 1.72
C ALA A 121 -17.02 -5.66 0.39
N MET A 122 -18.32 -5.97 0.41
CA MET A 122 -19.08 -6.38 -0.77
C MET A 122 -20.26 -5.43 -0.97
N PHE A 123 -20.51 -5.07 -2.21
CA PHE A 123 -21.56 -4.15 -2.62
C PHE A 123 -22.33 -4.76 -3.79
N GLU A 124 -23.66 -4.71 -3.69
CA GLU A 124 -24.59 -5.03 -4.78
C GLU A 124 -25.21 -3.73 -5.27
N GLY A 125 -25.11 -3.50 -6.56
CA GLY A 125 -25.80 -2.43 -7.26
C GLY A 125 -26.71 -3.02 -8.33
N VAL A 126 -27.66 -2.22 -8.80
CA VAL A 126 -28.59 -2.62 -9.88
C VAL A 126 -27.83 -3.04 -11.14
N SER A 127 -26.66 -2.45 -11.39
CA SER A 127 -25.85 -2.69 -12.58
C SER A 127 -24.67 -3.64 -12.35
N GLY A 128 -24.62 -4.35 -11.22
CA GLY A 128 -23.56 -5.32 -10.94
C GLY A 128 -23.02 -5.26 -9.53
N TYR A 129 -21.81 -5.76 -9.35
CA TYR A 129 -21.23 -6.02 -8.03
C TYR A 129 -19.85 -5.40 -7.88
N VAL A 130 -19.51 -5.01 -6.65
CA VAL A 130 -18.16 -4.57 -6.29
C VAL A 130 -17.71 -5.31 -5.04
N GLY A 131 -16.51 -5.91 -5.11
CA GLY A 131 -15.86 -6.57 -4.00
C GLY A 131 -14.50 -5.94 -3.74
N VAL A 132 -14.26 -5.52 -2.51
CA VAL A 132 -12.99 -4.92 -2.07
C VAL A 132 -12.30 -5.87 -1.11
N PHE A 133 -11.06 -6.24 -1.41
CA PHE A 133 -10.29 -7.23 -0.65
C PHE A 133 -8.96 -6.63 -0.18
N PRO A 134 -8.69 -6.59 1.14
CA PRO A 134 -7.36 -6.27 1.63
C PRO A 134 -6.40 -7.43 1.30
N VAL A 135 -5.25 -7.09 0.73
CA VAL A 135 -4.21 -8.05 0.33
C VAL A 135 -2.91 -7.72 1.05
N GLU A 136 -2.53 -8.60 1.98
CA GLU A 136 -1.26 -8.53 2.75
C GLU A 136 -0.99 -7.19 3.46
N GLY A 137 -2.04 -6.37 3.69
CA GLY A 137 -1.93 -5.06 4.35
C GLY A 137 -1.29 -3.96 3.49
N SER A 138 -0.86 -4.26 2.27
CA SER A 138 -0.20 -3.30 1.38
C SER A 138 -1.04 -2.91 0.17
N PHE A 139 -2.07 -3.68 -0.14
CA PHE A 139 -2.91 -3.44 -1.32
C PHE A 139 -4.39 -3.67 -1.00
N LEU A 140 -5.24 -3.00 -1.74
CA LEU A 140 -6.65 -3.29 -1.90
C LEU A 140 -6.87 -3.78 -3.33
N LEU A 141 -7.46 -4.96 -3.48
CA LEU A 141 -7.97 -5.43 -4.75
C LEU A 141 -9.47 -5.12 -4.81
N VAL A 142 -9.87 -4.33 -5.80
CA VAL A 142 -11.26 -4.09 -6.16
C VAL A 142 -11.60 -4.96 -7.36
N VAL A 143 -12.68 -5.71 -7.26
CA VAL A 143 -13.21 -6.59 -8.31
C VAL A 143 -14.60 -6.10 -8.68
N PHE A 144 -14.83 -5.92 -9.97
CA PHE A 144 -16.12 -5.56 -10.53
C PHE A 144 -16.76 -6.80 -11.15
N GLY A 145 -18.06 -7.00 -10.88
CA GLY A 145 -18.85 -8.10 -11.41
C GLY A 145 -19.97 -7.61 -12.32
N GLU A 146 -20.37 -8.44 -13.28
CA GLU A 146 -21.51 -8.19 -14.16
C GLU A 146 -22.86 -8.16 -13.39
N PRO A 147 -23.91 -7.51 -13.95
CA PRO A 147 -25.27 -7.59 -13.40
C PRO A 147 -25.88 -8.99 -13.52
N ASP A 148 -27.09 -9.16 -12.99
CA ASP A 148 -27.94 -10.36 -13.16
C ASP A 148 -27.37 -11.69 -12.63
N ILE A 149 -26.30 -11.63 -11.83
CA ILE A 149 -25.77 -12.78 -11.09
C ILE A 149 -26.18 -12.68 -9.62
N THR A 150 -26.00 -13.74 -8.84
CA THR A 150 -26.23 -13.68 -7.38
C THR A 150 -24.95 -13.25 -6.64
N MET A 151 -25.10 -12.61 -5.48
CA MET A 151 -23.97 -12.28 -4.59
C MET A 151 -23.10 -13.50 -4.27
N GLY A 152 -23.70 -14.68 -4.15
CA GLY A 152 -22.97 -15.93 -3.94
C GLY A 152 -22.05 -16.29 -5.11
N LEU A 153 -22.57 -16.21 -6.34
CA LEU A 153 -21.79 -16.41 -7.56
C LEU A 153 -20.70 -15.35 -7.73
N PHE A 154 -21.03 -14.08 -7.49
CA PHE A 154 -20.05 -13.00 -7.49
C PHE A 154 -18.93 -13.27 -6.49
N THR A 155 -19.26 -13.67 -5.26
CA THR A 155 -18.27 -13.96 -4.22
C THR A 155 -17.30 -15.06 -4.67
N VAL A 156 -17.79 -16.12 -5.34
CA VAL A 156 -16.93 -17.18 -5.89
C VAL A 156 -15.97 -16.62 -6.94
N ALA A 157 -16.50 -15.88 -7.93
CA ALA A 157 -15.71 -15.27 -9.00
C ALA A 157 -14.67 -14.29 -8.43
N ALA A 158 -15.07 -13.42 -7.51
CA ALA A 158 -14.19 -12.44 -6.89
C ALA A 158 -13.07 -13.08 -6.05
N ARG A 159 -13.37 -14.17 -5.34
CA ARG A 159 -12.33 -14.94 -4.63
C ARG A 159 -11.36 -15.67 -5.56
N GLN A 160 -11.84 -16.14 -6.71
CA GLN A 160 -10.98 -16.70 -7.74
C GLN A 160 -10.05 -15.64 -8.33
N ALA A 161 -10.58 -14.46 -8.64
CA ALA A 161 -9.77 -13.32 -9.09
C ALA A 161 -8.72 -12.91 -8.05
N LEU A 162 -9.10 -12.82 -6.77
CA LEU A 162 -8.18 -12.54 -5.66
C LEU A 162 -7.04 -13.57 -5.58
N SER A 163 -7.35 -14.86 -5.70
CA SER A 163 -6.32 -15.91 -5.64
C SER A 163 -5.33 -15.80 -6.80
N LEU A 164 -5.81 -15.53 -8.01
CA LEU A 164 -4.96 -15.33 -9.18
C LEU A 164 -4.11 -14.05 -9.05
N PHE A 165 -4.67 -12.99 -8.49
CA PHE A 165 -3.96 -11.74 -8.22
C PHE A 165 -2.84 -11.93 -7.19
N GLN A 166 -3.11 -12.62 -6.08
CA GLN A 166 -2.10 -12.96 -5.08
C GLN A 166 -0.96 -13.77 -5.70
N GLN A 167 -1.27 -14.73 -6.59
CA GLN A 167 -0.25 -15.46 -7.34
C GLN A 167 0.56 -14.56 -8.28
N ALA A 168 -0.08 -13.59 -8.95
CA ALA A 168 0.60 -12.64 -9.83
C ALA A 168 1.57 -11.73 -9.04
N ILE A 169 1.14 -11.17 -7.90
CA ILE A 169 2.01 -10.38 -7.02
C ILE A 169 3.20 -11.20 -6.55
N LEU A 170 2.99 -12.43 -6.09
CA LEU A 170 4.09 -13.27 -5.61
C LEU A 170 5.13 -13.52 -6.72
N ARG A 171 4.69 -13.76 -7.96
CA ARG A 171 5.61 -13.92 -9.10
C ARG A 171 6.41 -12.64 -9.33
N LEU A 172 5.73 -11.48 -9.39
CA LEU A 172 6.38 -10.18 -9.58
C LEU A 172 7.40 -9.88 -8.48
N ARG A 173 7.02 -10.06 -7.20
CA ARG A 173 7.93 -9.87 -6.06
C ARG A 173 9.17 -10.75 -6.16
N VAL A 174 9.04 -12.03 -6.55
CA VAL A 174 10.19 -12.92 -6.72
C VAL A 174 11.12 -12.43 -7.84
N HIS A 175 10.58 -11.92 -8.94
CA HIS A 175 11.38 -11.37 -10.03
C HIS A 175 12.09 -10.08 -9.62
N THR A 176 11.41 -9.16 -8.95
CA THR A 176 12.01 -7.93 -8.44
C THR A 176 13.09 -8.22 -7.42
N VAL A 177 12.84 -9.10 -6.43
CA VAL A 177 13.85 -9.48 -5.42
C VAL A 177 15.07 -10.14 -6.07
N ARG A 178 14.88 -10.99 -7.08
CA ARG A 178 15.99 -11.59 -7.82
C ARG A 178 16.79 -10.56 -8.61
N ALA A 179 16.11 -9.61 -9.26
CA ALA A 179 16.75 -8.53 -10.02
C ALA A 179 17.55 -7.60 -9.09
N VAL A 180 16.97 -7.19 -7.96
CA VAL A 180 17.63 -6.37 -6.94
C VAL A 180 18.84 -7.10 -6.37
N ARG A 181 18.70 -8.38 -5.98
CA ARG A 181 19.84 -9.18 -5.49
C ARG A 181 20.94 -9.26 -6.55
N ARG A 182 20.61 -9.47 -7.82
CA ARG A 182 21.58 -9.53 -8.91
C ARG A 182 22.32 -8.20 -9.09
N ALA A 183 21.60 -7.08 -9.07
CA ALA A 183 22.19 -5.74 -9.16
C ALA A 183 23.16 -5.46 -7.99
N TYR A 184 22.81 -5.88 -6.77
CA TYR A 184 23.71 -5.77 -5.61
C TYR A 184 24.98 -6.63 -5.75
N PHE A 185 24.89 -7.83 -6.34
CA PHE A 185 26.03 -8.74 -6.48
C PHE A 185 26.91 -8.45 -7.71
N GLU A 186 26.37 -7.79 -8.74
CA GLU A 186 27.12 -7.39 -9.95
C GLU A 186 27.74 -5.99 -9.82
N GLN A 187 27.54 -5.29 -8.70
CA GLN A 187 28.23 -4.04 -8.43
C GLN A 187 29.71 -4.36 -8.15
N PRO A 188 30.66 -3.92 -8.99
CA PRO A 188 32.06 -4.20 -8.77
C PRO A 188 32.42 -3.62 -7.41
N ALA A 189 33.05 -4.43 -6.55
CA ALA A 189 33.61 -3.98 -5.29
C ALA A 189 34.35 -2.68 -5.58
N SER A 190 33.93 -1.59 -4.93
CA SER A 190 34.59 -0.31 -5.04
C SER A 190 36.06 -0.57 -4.77
N THR A 191 36.88 -0.52 -5.83
CA THR A 191 38.33 -0.56 -5.71
C THR A 191 38.68 0.66 -4.89
N ASP A 192 38.89 0.44 -3.60
CA ASP A 192 39.50 1.38 -2.68
C ASP A 192 40.96 1.54 -3.13
N ALA A 193 41.14 2.32 -4.20
CA ALA A 193 42.42 2.85 -4.58
C ALA A 193 42.71 3.98 -3.58
N GLY A 194 43.27 3.60 -2.43
CA GLY A 194 43.77 4.50 -1.42
C GLY A 194 44.68 5.56 -2.05
N HIS A 195 44.18 6.79 -2.15
CA HIS A 195 45.00 7.96 -2.37
C HIS A 195 45.60 8.35 -1.02
N VAL A 196 46.69 7.69 -0.64
CA VAL A 196 47.55 8.16 0.44
C VAL A 196 48.29 9.38 -0.11
N GLN A 197 47.79 10.56 0.24
CA GLN A 197 48.48 11.82 0.01
C GLN A 197 49.75 11.83 0.87
N ASP A 198 50.89 11.64 0.21
CA ASP A 198 52.23 11.82 0.76
C ASP A 198 52.45 13.32 1.07
N HIS A 199 52.19 13.71 2.32
CA HIS A 199 52.64 14.99 2.85
C HIS A 199 54.08 14.86 3.31
N SER A 200 55.02 15.07 2.38
CA SER A 200 56.42 15.35 2.70
C SER A 200 56.54 16.74 3.37
N PRO A 201 57.07 16.87 4.61
CA PRO A 201 57.39 18.16 5.19
C PRO A 201 58.77 18.63 4.70
N GLY A 202 58.80 19.76 3.99
CA GLY A 202 60.02 20.42 3.57
C GLY A 202 60.84 20.89 4.77
N LEU A 203 62.04 20.32 4.92
CA LEU A 203 63.07 20.80 5.83
C LEU A 203 63.64 22.12 5.31
N VAL A 204 63.44 23.17 6.12
CA VAL A 204 64.19 24.42 6.08
C VAL A 204 65.67 24.12 6.28
N ARG A 205 66.54 24.65 5.42
CA ARG A 205 67.98 24.69 5.67
C ARG A 205 68.46 26.13 5.53
N GLU A 206 68.91 26.67 6.65
CA GLU A 206 69.81 27.83 6.72
C GLU A 206 71.10 27.51 5.96
N GLU A 207 71.48 28.37 5.02
CA GLU A 207 72.68 29.24 5.05
C GLU A 207 72.66 30.18 3.83
#